data_AF-A0A2E6EL67-F1
#
_entry.id   AF-A0A2E6EL67-F1
#
_cell.length_a   1.000
_cell.length_b   1.000
_cell.length_c   1.000
_cell.angle_alpha   90.00
_cell.angle_beta   90.00
_cell.angle_gamma   90.00
#
_symmetry.space_group_name_H-M   'P 1'
#
loop_
_entity.id
_entity.type
_entity.pdbx_description
1 polymer ?
#
loop_
_entity_poly.entity_id
_entity_poly.type
_entity_poly.pdbx_seq_one_letter_code
_entity_poly.pdbx_strand_id
1 'polypeptide(L)'
;MDRGAIFAKQSQTFVACVWTVRLFYIVQLFFLPAIFEDWVEWRQVTVLEPLWPVFWVEAVGISVSVDFIVALFAIGLFGAAAFPQLRSFRVLAFAGLLLYSAFKNSFGKIGHSTHAWIYVSFVLMFLPSIRRDGSSGARMFRQKYLSVILGAQAMVLMLYSLSGFWKVWAAIMQTSRGELSALSVDGFSYLIANRLLQNNVESLFGPFLIQHSWVGAVSFLAAIYVELFAVLALFRHPLHRWWGLGLIGLHLGSELILSVGFSKNILLLGILLVSSPFQPATSDVKGVLRLLPGAGLLYPRGRPATSAQLT
;
A
#
# COMPACT_ATOMS: atom_id res chain seq x y z
N MET A 1 -25.46 -13.34 20.56
CA MET A 1 -24.78 -13.82 19.33
C MET A 1 -24.42 -15.27 19.51
N ASP A 2 -24.80 -16.12 18.56
CA ASP A 2 -24.40 -17.53 18.56
C ASP A 2 -22.87 -17.66 18.41
N ARG A 3 -22.25 -18.43 19.32
CA ARG A 3 -20.80 -18.69 19.29
C ARG A 3 -20.41 -19.46 18.03
N GLY A 4 -21.28 -20.34 17.52
CA GLY A 4 -21.07 -21.10 16.29
C GLY A 4 -20.86 -20.17 15.09
N ALA A 5 -21.78 -19.23 14.90
CA ALA A 5 -21.69 -18.23 13.83
C ALA A 5 -20.38 -17.42 13.85
N ILE A 6 -19.89 -17.02 15.03
CA ILE A 6 -18.63 -16.26 15.16
C ILE A 6 -17.43 -17.09 14.67
N PHE A 7 -17.36 -18.37 15.03
CA PHE A 7 -16.25 -19.25 14.63
C PHE A 7 -16.32 -19.65 13.16
N ALA A 8 -17.52 -19.82 12.61
CA ALA A 8 -17.71 -20.02 11.18
C ALA A 8 -17.17 -18.82 10.38
N LYS A 9 -17.56 -17.60 10.78
CA LYS A 9 -17.06 -16.36 10.16
C LYS A 9 -15.55 -16.23 10.26
N GLN A 10 -14.95 -16.51 11.43
CA GLN A 10 -13.50 -16.48 11.59
C GLN A 10 -12.79 -17.44 10.62
N SER A 11 -13.35 -18.65 10.43
CA SER A 11 -12.78 -19.65 9.53
C SER A 11 -12.84 -19.21 8.07
N GLN A 12 -13.96 -18.60 7.65
CA GLN A 12 -14.09 -18.01 6.32
C GLN A 12 -13.10 -16.85 6.10
N THR A 13 -13.00 -15.91 7.06
CA THR A 13 -12.03 -14.81 7.01
C THR A 13 -10.60 -15.33 6.92
N PHE A 14 -10.27 -16.40 7.66
CA PHE A 14 -8.94 -17.01 7.59
C PHE A 14 -8.63 -17.55 6.19
N VAL A 15 -9.55 -18.27 5.55
CA VAL A 15 -9.37 -18.77 4.18
C VAL A 15 -9.14 -17.60 3.20
N ALA A 16 -9.93 -16.52 3.32
CA ALA A 16 -9.75 -15.32 2.51
C ALA A 16 -8.37 -14.68 2.74
N CYS A 17 -7.90 -14.58 3.99
CA CYS A 17 -6.55 -14.10 4.32
C CYS A 17 -5.43 -14.95 3.68
N VAL A 18 -5.58 -16.28 3.62
CA VAL A 18 -4.61 -17.15 2.93
C VAL A 18 -4.55 -16.80 1.44
N TRP A 19 -5.69 -16.59 0.80
CA TRP A 19 -5.77 -16.14 -0.59
C TRP A 19 -5.18 -14.74 -0.80
N THR A 20 -5.41 -13.79 0.10
CA THR A 20 -4.79 -12.45 0.05
C THR A 20 -3.27 -12.55 0.04
N VAL A 21 -2.69 -13.41 0.89
CA VAL A 21 -1.23 -13.61 0.94
C VAL A 21 -0.71 -14.25 -0.34
N ARG A 22 -1.40 -15.27 -0.85
CA ARG A 22 -1.03 -15.91 -2.12
C ARG A 22 -1.08 -14.92 -3.28
N LEU A 23 -2.15 -14.12 -3.37
CA LEU A 23 -2.33 -13.10 -4.40
C LEU A 23 -1.25 -12.02 -4.32
N PHE A 24 -0.85 -11.60 -3.11
CA PHE A 24 0.27 -10.67 -2.91
C PHE A 24 1.55 -11.16 -3.58
N TYR A 25 1.93 -12.43 -3.40
CA TYR A 25 3.13 -12.98 -4.04
C TYR A 25 2.94 -13.23 -5.54
N ILE A 26 1.75 -13.62 -5.99
CA ILE A 26 1.43 -13.77 -7.43
C ILE A 26 1.57 -12.43 -8.16
N VAL A 27 1.07 -11.34 -7.59
CA VAL A 27 1.19 -10.01 -8.20
C VAL A 27 2.65 -9.56 -8.24
N GLN A 28 3.47 -9.92 -7.25
CA GLN A 28 4.92 -9.67 -7.35
C GLN A 28 5.59 -10.52 -8.44
N LEU A 29 5.17 -11.78 -8.63
CA LEU A 29 5.63 -12.61 -9.76
C LEU A 29 5.27 -11.98 -11.10
N PHE A 30 4.09 -11.36 -11.21
CA PHE A 30 3.69 -10.64 -12.42
C PHE A 30 4.64 -9.48 -12.76
N PHE A 31 5.28 -8.86 -11.77
CA PHE A 31 6.28 -7.81 -11.99
C PHE A 31 7.69 -8.33 -12.27
N LEU A 32 7.93 -9.63 -12.12
CA LEU A 32 9.26 -10.21 -12.30
C LEU A 32 9.81 -10.07 -13.74
N PRO A 33 9.03 -10.18 -14.83
CA PRO A 33 9.52 -9.93 -16.18
C PRO A 33 10.11 -8.53 -16.37
N ALA A 34 9.48 -7.49 -15.83
CA ALA A 34 10.02 -6.13 -15.90
C ALA A 34 11.35 -5.99 -15.12
N ILE A 35 11.57 -6.82 -14.09
CA ILE A 35 12.85 -6.88 -13.37
C ILE A 35 13.91 -7.60 -14.22
N PHE A 36 13.51 -8.60 -15.01
CA PHE A 36 14.41 -9.30 -15.92
C PHE A 36 14.89 -8.42 -17.08
N GLU A 37 14.10 -7.43 -17.52
CA GLU A 37 14.55 -6.43 -18.49
C GLU A 37 15.66 -5.56 -17.91
N ASP A 38 15.45 -5.00 -16.71
CA ASP A 38 16.44 -4.22 -15.96
C ASP A 38 17.73 -5.05 -15.69
N TRP A 39 17.61 -6.37 -15.48
CA TRP A 39 18.74 -7.27 -15.18
C TRP A 39 19.82 -7.27 -16.26
N VAL A 40 19.42 -7.34 -17.53
CA VAL A 40 20.37 -7.40 -18.64
C VAL A 40 21.25 -6.15 -18.67
N GLU A 41 20.65 -4.99 -18.43
CA GLU A 41 21.35 -3.71 -18.34
C GLU A 41 22.27 -3.66 -17.11
N TRP A 42 21.76 -4.05 -15.93
CA TRP A 42 22.51 -3.97 -14.68
C TRP A 42 23.77 -4.83 -14.65
N ARG A 43 23.80 -5.96 -15.38
CA ARG A 43 24.99 -6.79 -15.49
C ARG A 43 26.15 -6.12 -16.23
N GLN A 44 25.85 -5.13 -17.06
CA GLN A 44 26.84 -4.42 -17.88
C GLN A 44 27.40 -3.18 -17.19
N VAL A 45 26.78 -2.75 -16.09
CA VAL A 45 27.22 -1.57 -15.35
C VAL A 45 28.52 -1.87 -14.60
N THR A 46 29.46 -0.92 -14.65
CA THR A 46 30.77 -1.01 -13.97
C THR A 46 30.87 -0.16 -12.71
N VAL A 47 29.96 0.81 -12.52
CA VAL A 47 29.97 1.74 -11.39
C VAL A 47 28.64 1.65 -10.65
N LEU A 48 28.70 1.40 -9.34
CA LEU A 48 27.54 1.34 -8.46
C LEU A 48 27.93 1.96 -7.11
N GLU A 49 27.02 2.70 -6.48
CA GLU A 49 27.18 3.18 -5.10
C GLU A 49 26.28 2.33 -4.19
N PRO A 50 26.75 1.15 -3.74
CA PRO A 50 25.88 0.20 -3.07
C PRO A 50 25.36 0.75 -1.74
N LEU A 51 24.05 0.69 -1.58
CA LEU A 51 23.35 1.05 -0.35
C LEU A 51 23.20 -0.18 0.57
N TRP A 52 22.94 0.04 1.86
CA TRP A 52 22.55 -1.06 2.74
C TRP A 52 21.25 -1.73 2.22
N PRO A 53 21.11 -3.08 2.21
CA PRO A 53 22.05 -4.09 2.70
C PRO A 53 22.90 -4.76 1.59
N VAL A 54 23.18 -4.07 0.48
CA VAL A 54 23.94 -4.60 -0.68
C VAL A 54 25.41 -4.16 -0.74
N PHE A 55 26.02 -3.70 0.35
CA PHE A 55 27.45 -3.32 0.40
C PHE A 55 28.41 -4.43 -0.05
N TRP A 56 28.01 -5.69 0.09
CA TRP A 56 28.80 -6.84 -0.36
C TRP A 56 28.97 -6.93 -1.88
N VAL A 57 28.23 -6.15 -2.67
CA VAL A 57 28.35 -6.08 -4.13
C VAL A 57 29.75 -5.66 -4.56
N GLU A 58 30.41 -4.77 -3.80
CA GLU A 58 31.78 -4.31 -4.12
C GLU A 58 32.79 -5.47 -4.08
N ALA A 59 32.60 -6.40 -3.15
CA ALA A 59 33.50 -7.54 -2.95
C ALA A 59 33.24 -8.69 -3.95
N VAL A 60 31.98 -8.88 -4.36
CA VAL A 60 31.55 -10.03 -5.18
C VAL A 60 31.49 -9.69 -6.68
N GLY A 61 31.31 -8.41 -7.01
CA GLY A 61 31.14 -7.93 -8.38
C GLY A 61 29.67 -7.87 -8.80
N ILE A 62 29.33 -6.81 -9.54
CA ILE A 62 27.94 -6.44 -9.90
C ILE A 62 27.20 -7.59 -10.58
N SER A 63 27.76 -8.21 -11.63
CA SER A 63 27.05 -9.26 -12.38
C SER A 63 26.64 -10.44 -11.47
N VAL A 64 27.55 -10.93 -10.63
CA VAL A 64 27.28 -12.07 -9.74
C VAL A 64 26.24 -11.69 -8.69
N SER A 65 26.33 -10.47 -8.16
CA SER A 65 25.36 -9.95 -7.21
C SER A 65 23.95 -9.85 -7.78
N VAL A 66 23.79 -9.36 -9.02
CA VAL A 66 22.46 -9.25 -9.64
C VAL A 66 21.86 -10.64 -9.86
N ASP A 67 22.64 -11.59 -10.39
CA ASP A 67 22.19 -12.97 -10.60
C ASP A 67 21.70 -13.60 -9.28
N PHE A 68 22.45 -13.41 -8.20
CA PHE A 68 22.08 -13.87 -6.86
C PHE A 68 20.78 -13.21 -6.36
N ILE A 69 20.66 -11.89 -6.44
CA ILE A 69 19.50 -11.14 -5.95
C ILE A 69 18.23 -11.55 -6.70
N VAL A 70 18.30 -11.62 -8.04
CA VAL A 70 17.17 -12.02 -8.88
C VAL A 70 16.76 -13.47 -8.63
N ALA A 71 17.72 -14.40 -8.53
CA ALA A 71 17.44 -15.80 -8.24
C ALA A 71 16.80 -15.97 -6.85
N LEU A 72 17.36 -15.32 -5.83
CA LEU A 72 16.81 -15.33 -4.46
C LEU A 72 15.38 -14.81 -4.44
N PHE A 73 15.13 -13.69 -5.12
CA PHE A 73 13.81 -13.09 -5.18
C PHE A 73 12.81 -13.98 -5.92
N ALA A 74 13.17 -14.51 -7.08
CA ALA A 74 12.34 -15.42 -7.86
C ALA A 74 11.98 -16.68 -7.06
N ILE A 75 12.96 -17.36 -6.47
CA ILE A 75 12.74 -18.58 -5.65
C ILE A 75 11.83 -18.25 -4.47
N GLY A 76 12.06 -17.13 -3.78
CA GLY A 76 11.21 -16.67 -2.69
C GLY A 76 9.77 -16.44 -3.12
N LEU A 77 9.56 -15.74 -4.23
CA LEU A 77 8.23 -15.44 -4.77
C LEU A 77 7.48 -16.69 -5.24
N PHE A 78 8.12 -17.56 -6.03
CA PHE A 78 7.52 -18.81 -6.50
C PHE A 78 7.16 -19.72 -5.31
N GLY A 79 8.09 -19.88 -4.37
CA GLY A 79 7.87 -20.66 -3.16
C GLY A 79 6.74 -20.11 -2.29
N ALA A 80 6.66 -18.78 -2.12
CA ALA A 80 5.65 -18.13 -1.29
C ALA A 80 4.27 -18.10 -1.96
N ALA A 81 4.20 -18.03 -3.29
CA ALA A 81 2.94 -18.15 -4.03
C ALA A 81 2.39 -19.60 -3.98
N ALA A 82 3.26 -20.60 -4.22
CA ALA A 82 2.85 -22.01 -4.18
C ALA A 82 2.53 -22.46 -2.75
N PHE A 83 3.40 -22.12 -1.80
CA PHE A 83 3.36 -22.58 -0.41
C PHE A 83 3.36 -21.40 0.59
N PRO A 84 2.32 -20.54 0.58
CA PRO A 84 2.24 -19.34 1.42
C PRO A 84 2.28 -19.64 2.92
N GLN A 85 2.07 -20.89 3.33
CA GLN A 85 2.18 -21.37 4.71
C GLN A 85 3.63 -21.53 5.20
N LEU A 86 4.61 -21.70 4.31
CA LEU A 86 6.00 -21.91 4.68
C LEU A 86 6.72 -20.58 4.92
N ARG A 87 7.16 -20.34 6.16
CA ARG A 87 7.85 -19.11 6.54
C ARG A 87 9.15 -18.87 5.77
N SER A 88 9.90 -19.93 5.48
CA SER A 88 11.17 -19.83 4.75
C SER A 88 11.00 -19.10 3.42
N PHE A 89 10.00 -19.49 2.61
CA PHE A 89 9.76 -18.82 1.33
C PHE A 89 9.33 -17.36 1.48
N ARG A 90 8.52 -17.02 2.49
CA ARG A 90 8.15 -15.62 2.78
C ARG A 90 9.35 -14.77 3.21
N VAL A 91 10.27 -15.35 4.00
CA VAL A 91 11.53 -14.70 4.39
C VAL A 91 12.42 -14.49 3.17
N LEU A 92 12.56 -15.50 2.30
CA LEU A 92 13.32 -15.38 1.06
C LEU A 92 12.71 -14.32 0.12
N ALA A 93 11.38 -14.28 -0.03
CA ALA A 93 10.68 -13.27 -0.81
C ALA A 93 10.93 -11.85 -0.27
N PHE A 94 10.86 -11.66 1.05
CA PHE A 94 11.19 -10.39 1.68
C PHE A 94 12.66 -10.00 1.47
N ALA A 95 13.59 -10.92 1.74
CA ALA A 95 15.03 -10.68 1.57
C ALA A 95 15.38 -10.33 0.12
N GLY A 96 14.84 -11.09 -0.84
CA GLY A 96 14.99 -10.82 -2.27
C GLY A 96 14.45 -9.45 -2.67
N LEU A 97 13.23 -9.10 -2.21
CA LEU A 97 12.64 -7.80 -2.49
C LEU A 97 13.45 -6.63 -1.88
N LEU A 98 13.94 -6.81 -0.64
CA LEU A 98 14.75 -5.81 0.05
C LEU A 98 16.09 -5.60 -0.67
N LEU A 99 16.79 -6.67 -1.02
CA LEU A 99 18.05 -6.60 -1.76
C LEU A 99 17.84 -6.02 -3.16
N TYR A 100 16.81 -6.44 -3.87
CA TYR A 100 16.43 -5.87 -5.17
C TYR A 100 16.20 -4.36 -5.08
N SER A 101 15.43 -3.91 -4.10
CA SER A 101 15.15 -2.48 -3.96
C SER A 101 16.38 -1.67 -3.54
N ALA A 102 17.23 -2.21 -2.67
CA ALA A 102 18.48 -1.55 -2.28
C ALA A 102 19.45 -1.46 -3.46
N PHE A 103 19.59 -2.55 -4.21
CA PHE A 103 20.39 -2.59 -5.44
C PHE A 103 19.89 -1.57 -6.47
N LYS A 104 18.60 -1.55 -6.77
CA LYS A 104 18.02 -0.58 -7.71
C LYS A 104 18.21 0.88 -7.26
N ASN A 105 18.12 1.15 -5.97
CA ASN A 105 18.34 2.51 -5.45
C ASN A 105 19.83 2.91 -5.39
N SER A 106 20.75 1.95 -5.55
CA SER A 106 22.21 2.17 -5.58
C SER A 106 22.70 2.83 -6.89
N PHE A 107 21.80 3.05 -7.85
CA PHE A 107 22.04 3.83 -9.07
C PHE A 107 21.74 5.34 -8.89
N GLY A 108 21.69 5.85 -7.66
CA GLY A 108 21.54 7.27 -7.36
C GLY A 108 20.11 7.83 -7.42
N LYS A 109 19.09 7.00 -7.69
CA LYS A 109 17.68 7.42 -7.70
C LYS A 109 16.86 6.62 -6.70
N ILE A 110 16.33 7.31 -5.68
CA ILE A 110 15.43 6.70 -4.70
C ILE A 110 14.04 6.49 -5.32
N GLY A 111 13.75 5.25 -5.70
CA GLY A 111 12.44 4.83 -6.17
C GLY A 111 11.47 4.61 -5.02
N HIS A 112 10.29 5.23 -5.09
CA HIS A 112 9.28 5.11 -4.02
C HIS A 112 8.31 3.93 -4.21
N SER A 113 8.32 3.30 -5.39
CA SER A 113 7.32 2.32 -5.81
C SER A 113 7.38 0.96 -5.08
N THR A 114 8.49 0.65 -4.42
CA THR A 114 8.73 -0.64 -3.77
C THR A 114 8.63 -0.59 -2.24
N HIS A 115 8.73 0.60 -1.62
CA HIS A 115 8.79 0.71 -0.16
C HIS A 115 7.58 0.07 0.54
N ALA A 116 6.36 0.37 0.10
CA ALA A 116 5.15 -0.22 0.70
C ALA A 116 5.14 -1.76 0.58
N TRP A 117 5.64 -2.30 -0.54
CA TRP A 117 5.77 -3.75 -0.75
C TRP A 117 6.79 -4.39 0.18
N ILE A 118 7.92 -3.74 0.44
CA ILE A 118 8.94 -4.19 1.40
C ILE A 118 8.33 -4.27 2.80
N TYR A 119 7.67 -3.20 3.25
CA TYR A 119 7.06 -3.18 4.58
C TYR A 119 5.97 -4.25 4.74
N VAL A 120 5.13 -4.45 3.72
CA VAL A 120 4.13 -5.53 3.75
C VAL A 120 4.80 -6.89 3.77
N SER A 121 5.79 -7.15 2.90
CA SER A 121 6.50 -8.43 2.85
C SER A 121 7.22 -8.74 4.17
N PHE A 122 7.78 -7.72 4.82
CA PHE A 122 8.36 -7.82 6.16
C PHE A 122 7.32 -8.29 7.17
N VAL A 123 6.14 -7.65 7.22
CA VAL A 123 5.06 -8.08 8.13
C VAL A 123 4.60 -9.51 7.82
N LEU A 124 4.43 -9.87 6.56
CA LEU A 124 3.94 -11.18 6.14
C LEU A 124 4.91 -12.33 6.47
N MET A 125 6.21 -12.07 6.62
CA MET A 125 7.16 -13.10 7.03
C MET A 125 6.85 -13.65 8.44
N PHE A 126 6.22 -12.84 9.30
CA PHE A 126 5.80 -13.22 10.66
C PHE A 126 4.53 -14.06 10.73
N LEU A 127 3.84 -14.32 9.61
CA LEU A 127 2.70 -15.25 9.60
C LEU A 127 3.09 -16.58 10.26
N PRO A 128 2.19 -17.21 11.03
CA PRO A 128 2.47 -18.49 11.65
C PRO A 128 2.55 -19.58 10.57
N SER A 129 3.53 -20.49 10.68
CA SER A 129 3.63 -21.65 9.79
C SER A 129 2.65 -22.73 10.22
N ILE A 130 1.93 -23.33 9.27
CA ILE A 130 1.05 -24.47 9.55
C ILE A 130 1.92 -25.65 9.97
N ARG A 131 1.70 -26.20 11.18
CA ARG A 131 2.39 -27.42 11.65
C ARG A 131 1.76 -28.65 10.97
N ARG A 132 2.61 -29.66 10.69
CA ARG A 132 2.22 -30.93 10.04
C ARG A 132 1.19 -31.75 10.82
N ASP A 133 1.11 -31.55 12.13
CA ASP A 133 0.23 -32.30 13.03
C ASP A 133 -1.25 -31.84 12.97
N GLY A 134 -1.56 -30.74 12.28
CA GLY A 134 -2.92 -30.22 12.12
C GLY A 134 -3.61 -29.80 13.44
N SER A 135 -2.94 -29.93 14.59
CA SER A 135 -3.58 -30.04 15.91
C SER A 135 -3.31 -28.86 16.85
N SER A 136 -2.48 -27.87 16.46
CA SER A 136 -2.21 -26.74 17.35
C SER A 136 -3.35 -25.71 17.36
N GLY A 137 -4.38 -25.93 18.18
CA GLY A 137 -5.34 -24.91 18.62
C GLY A 137 -5.88 -24.01 17.50
N ALA A 138 -6.66 -24.59 16.57
CA ALA A 138 -7.11 -23.96 15.32
C ALA A 138 -7.56 -22.49 15.45
N ARG A 139 -8.21 -22.13 16.57
CA ARG A 139 -8.62 -20.75 16.84
C ARG A 139 -7.46 -19.79 17.09
N MET A 140 -6.53 -20.12 18.00
CA MET A 140 -5.41 -19.24 18.33
C MET A 140 -4.49 -19.05 17.12
N PHE A 141 -4.28 -20.12 16.35
CA PHE A 141 -3.55 -20.03 15.08
C PHE A 141 -4.21 -19.04 14.11
N ARG A 142 -5.53 -19.19 13.88
CA ARG A 142 -6.30 -18.26 13.03
C ARG A 142 -6.20 -16.82 13.54
N GLN A 143 -6.35 -16.59 14.83
CA GLN A 143 -6.23 -15.23 15.40
C GLN A 143 -4.86 -14.61 15.13
N LYS A 144 -3.76 -15.34 15.37
CA LYS A 144 -2.41 -14.85 15.05
C LYS A 144 -2.25 -14.53 13.56
N TYR A 145 -2.77 -15.39 12.68
CA TYR A 145 -2.74 -15.14 11.24
C TYR A 145 -3.50 -13.86 10.86
N LEU A 146 -4.74 -13.72 11.35
CA LEU A 146 -5.57 -12.52 11.12
C LEU A 146 -4.90 -11.25 11.64
N SER A 147 -4.27 -11.31 12.82
CA SER A 147 -3.54 -10.17 13.41
C SER A 147 -2.37 -9.70 12.54
N VAL A 148 -1.62 -10.63 11.93
CA VAL A 148 -0.52 -10.27 11.02
C VAL A 148 -1.05 -9.62 9.74
N ILE A 149 -2.16 -10.10 9.17
CA ILE A 149 -2.79 -9.45 8.01
C ILE A 149 -3.31 -8.05 8.35
N LEU A 150 -3.94 -7.90 9.52
CA LEU A 150 -4.37 -6.60 10.00
C LEU A 150 -3.15 -5.68 10.22
N GLY A 151 -2.03 -6.21 10.70
CA GLY A 151 -0.75 -5.50 10.81
C GLY A 151 -0.22 -5.02 9.46
N ALA A 152 -0.36 -5.82 8.39
CA ALA A 152 0.03 -5.42 7.05
C ALA A 152 -0.86 -4.28 6.51
N GLN A 153 -2.17 -4.35 6.75
CA GLN A 153 -3.10 -3.25 6.42
C GLN A 153 -2.76 -1.99 7.23
N ALA A 154 -2.51 -2.13 8.53
CA ALA A 154 -2.13 -1.03 9.41
C ALA A 154 -0.85 -0.35 8.95
N MET A 155 0.17 -1.12 8.55
CA MET A 155 1.42 -0.61 8.02
C MET A 155 1.20 0.24 6.77
N VAL A 156 0.40 -0.25 5.80
CA VAL A 156 0.08 0.52 4.59
C VAL A 156 -0.69 1.79 4.91
N LEU A 157 -1.73 1.70 5.74
CA LEU A 157 -2.52 2.87 6.14
C LEU A 157 -1.68 3.90 6.93
N MET A 158 -0.73 3.44 7.74
CA MET A 158 0.20 4.31 8.44
C MET A 158 1.14 5.05 7.48
N LEU A 159 1.66 4.40 6.44
CA LEU A 159 2.48 5.06 5.42
C LEU A 159 1.70 6.20 4.73
N TYR A 160 0.41 5.98 4.40
CA TYR A 160 -0.44 7.03 3.85
C TYR A 160 -0.74 8.13 4.87
N SER A 161 -1.03 7.80 6.12
CA SER A 161 -1.21 8.79 7.18
C SER A 161 0.03 9.67 7.39
N LEU A 162 1.22 9.09 7.35
CA LEU A 162 2.47 9.86 7.40
C LEU A 162 2.65 10.75 6.17
N SER A 163 2.30 10.27 4.97
CA SER A 163 2.29 11.09 3.75
C SER A 163 1.37 12.30 3.90
N GLY A 164 0.15 12.10 4.39
CA GLY A 164 -0.81 13.19 4.64
C GLY A 164 -0.34 14.14 5.74
N PHE A 165 0.22 13.62 6.82
CA PHE A 165 0.80 14.43 7.92
C PHE A 165 1.88 15.38 7.40
N TRP A 166 2.84 14.87 6.61
CA TRP A 166 3.90 15.70 6.06
C TRP A 166 3.39 16.76 5.08
N LYS A 167 2.33 16.48 4.32
CA LYS A 167 1.69 17.49 3.46
C LYS A 167 1.06 18.62 4.29
N VAL A 168 0.34 18.30 5.35
CA VAL A 168 -0.25 19.30 6.26
C VAL A 168 0.85 20.12 6.94
N TRP A 169 1.87 19.44 7.49
CA TRP A 169 3.00 20.10 8.13
C TRP A 169 3.72 21.06 7.19
N ALA A 170 4.06 20.61 5.97
CA ALA A 170 4.69 21.45 4.96
C ALA A 170 3.82 22.66 4.61
N ALA A 171 2.51 22.47 4.46
CA ALA A 171 1.61 23.57 4.13
C ALA A 171 1.53 24.63 5.24
N ILE A 172 1.53 24.21 6.52
CA ILE A 172 1.57 25.12 7.67
C ILE A 172 2.87 25.90 7.67
N MET A 173 4.01 25.22 7.46
CA MET A 173 5.33 25.86 7.44
C MET A 173 5.50 26.85 6.28
N GLN A 174 4.97 26.53 5.10
CA GLN A 174 4.95 27.46 3.96
C GLN A 174 4.09 28.69 4.29
N THR A 175 2.88 28.45 4.83
CA THR A 175 1.96 29.54 5.20
C THR A 175 2.57 30.47 6.25
N SER A 176 3.26 29.93 7.26
CA SER A 176 3.89 30.74 8.30
C SER A 176 5.06 31.60 7.81
N ARG A 177 5.64 31.25 6.66
CA ARG A 177 6.69 32.02 5.98
C ARG A 177 6.15 32.99 4.93
N GLY A 178 4.83 33.07 4.77
CA GLY A 178 4.20 33.83 3.68
C GLY A 178 4.41 33.23 2.29
N GLU A 179 4.80 31.94 2.23
CA GLU A 179 4.94 31.21 0.97
C GLU A 179 3.59 30.66 0.51
N LEU A 180 3.44 30.49 -0.80
CA LEU A 180 2.28 29.82 -1.38
C LEU A 180 2.25 28.35 -0.90
N SER A 181 1.14 27.93 -0.30
CA SER A 181 1.01 26.62 0.35
C SER A 181 -0.13 25.78 -0.21
N ALA A 182 -0.15 24.49 0.12
CA ALA A 182 -1.25 23.58 -0.21
C ALA A 182 -2.63 24.02 0.30
N LEU A 183 -2.69 24.95 1.27
CA LEU A 183 -3.94 25.46 1.83
C LEU A 183 -4.49 26.66 1.05
N SER A 184 -3.69 27.25 0.17
CA SER A 184 -4.12 28.34 -0.71
C SER A 184 -4.89 27.80 -1.92
N VAL A 185 -5.80 28.61 -2.47
CA VAL A 185 -6.59 28.26 -3.66
C VAL A 185 -5.67 27.96 -4.86
N ASP A 186 -4.59 28.72 -5.03
CA ASP A 186 -3.66 28.56 -6.15
C ASP A 186 -2.50 27.60 -5.88
N GLY A 187 -2.38 27.09 -4.65
CA GLY A 187 -1.23 26.29 -4.22
C GLY A 187 -1.05 25.00 -5.00
N PHE A 188 -2.13 24.28 -5.28
CA PHE A 188 -2.04 23.06 -6.07
C PHE A 188 -1.76 23.33 -7.54
N SER A 189 -2.38 24.36 -8.12
CA SER A 189 -2.10 24.80 -9.51
C SER A 189 -0.64 25.17 -9.70
N TYR A 190 -0.06 25.90 -8.74
CA TYR A 190 1.38 26.21 -8.74
C TYR A 190 2.24 24.95 -8.63
N LEU A 191 1.90 24.02 -7.73
CA LEU A 191 2.60 22.74 -7.60
C LEU A 191 2.58 21.94 -8.91
N ILE A 192 1.43 21.86 -9.58
CA ILE A 192 1.28 21.20 -10.89
C ILE A 192 2.17 21.87 -11.92
N ALA A 193 2.02 23.19 -12.11
CA ALA A 193 2.79 23.93 -13.10
C ALA A 193 4.30 23.77 -12.91
N ASN A 194 4.76 23.90 -11.66
CA ASN A 194 6.17 23.70 -11.31
C ASN A 194 6.63 22.26 -11.60
N ARG A 195 5.82 21.24 -11.26
CA ARG A 195 6.19 19.84 -11.49
C ARG A 195 6.27 19.48 -12.97
N LEU A 196 5.32 19.93 -13.78
CA LEU A 196 5.30 19.69 -15.23
C LEU A 196 6.50 20.36 -15.91
N LEU A 197 6.82 21.59 -15.51
CA LEU A 197 7.99 22.32 -16.00
C LEU A 197 9.30 21.65 -15.60
N GLN A 198 9.45 21.26 -14.33
CA GLN A 198 10.66 20.58 -13.83
C GLN A 198 10.94 19.25 -14.53
N ASN A 199 9.89 18.48 -14.82
CA ASN A 199 10.03 17.18 -15.46
C ASN A 199 10.02 17.26 -16.98
N ASN A 200 9.70 18.42 -17.57
CA ASN A 200 9.48 18.61 -18.99
C ASN A 200 8.47 17.58 -19.57
N VAL A 201 7.33 17.44 -18.90
CA VAL A 201 6.25 16.51 -19.28
C VAL A 201 4.92 17.25 -19.39
N GLU A 202 4.08 16.75 -20.28
CA GLU A 202 2.67 17.14 -20.33
C GLU A 202 1.83 16.26 -19.40
N SER A 203 0.65 16.74 -19.02
CA SER A 203 -0.33 15.93 -18.30
C SER A 203 -1.74 16.19 -18.80
N LEU A 204 -2.60 15.18 -18.68
CA LEU A 204 -3.95 15.21 -19.22
C LEU A 204 -4.84 16.25 -18.52
N PHE A 205 -4.79 16.29 -17.18
CA PHE A 205 -5.62 17.18 -16.38
C PHE A 205 -4.86 18.36 -15.76
N GLY A 206 -3.54 18.43 -15.91
CA GLY A 206 -2.74 19.53 -15.36
C GLY A 206 -3.19 20.91 -15.85
N PRO A 207 -3.29 21.14 -17.18
CA PRO A 207 -3.73 22.44 -17.70
C PRO A 207 -5.10 22.88 -17.19
N PHE A 208 -6.06 21.94 -17.09
CA PHE A 208 -7.39 22.22 -16.56
C PHE A 208 -7.35 22.70 -15.10
N LEU A 209 -6.62 22.00 -14.24
CA LEU A 209 -6.50 22.36 -12.82
C LEU A 209 -5.64 23.61 -12.59
N ILE A 210 -4.74 23.95 -13.50
CA ILE A 210 -4.02 25.23 -13.48
C ILE A 210 -5.00 26.39 -13.76
N GLN A 211 -5.88 26.25 -14.75
CA GLN A 211 -6.87 27.27 -15.13
C GLN A 211 -8.03 27.38 -14.12
N HIS A 212 -8.34 26.30 -13.41
CA HIS A 212 -9.45 26.22 -12.45
C HIS A 212 -8.92 25.91 -11.05
N SER A 213 -8.16 26.85 -10.48
CA SER A 213 -7.41 26.61 -9.24
C SER A 213 -8.25 26.16 -8.05
N TRP A 214 -9.49 26.65 -7.93
CA TRP A 214 -10.43 26.19 -6.90
C TRP A 214 -10.77 24.69 -6.98
N VAL A 215 -10.88 24.12 -8.19
CA VAL A 215 -11.10 22.66 -8.37
C VAL A 215 -9.86 21.90 -7.93
N GLY A 216 -8.68 22.44 -8.28
CA GLY A 216 -7.40 21.91 -7.84
C GLY A 216 -7.28 21.90 -6.31
N ALA A 217 -7.60 23.01 -5.66
CA ALA A 217 -7.57 23.14 -4.20
C ALA A 217 -8.49 22.11 -3.52
N VAL A 218 -9.74 22.00 -3.95
CA VAL A 218 -10.69 21.00 -3.39
C VAL A 218 -10.17 19.58 -3.57
N SER A 219 -9.66 19.26 -4.77
CA SER A 219 -9.13 17.93 -5.08
C SER A 219 -7.91 17.59 -4.23
N PHE A 220 -7.01 18.56 -4.03
CA PHE A 220 -5.81 18.36 -3.24
C PHE A 220 -6.09 18.25 -1.75
N LEU A 221 -7.01 19.06 -1.22
CA LEU A 221 -7.49 18.93 0.15
C LEU A 221 -8.19 17.58 0.40
N ALA A 222 -8.96 17.08 -0.58
CA ALA A 222 -9.54 15.76 -0.51
C ALA A 222 -8.45 14.66 -0.48
N ALA A 223 -7.39 14.78 -1.29
CA ALA A 223 -6.26 13.86 -1.27
C ALA A 223 -5.55 13.86 0.11
N ILE A 224 -5.25 15.05 0.64
CA ILE A 224 -4.65 15.22 1.98
C ILE A 224 -5.54 14.59 3.05
N TYR A 225 -6.86 14.80 2.99
CA TYR A 225 -7.81 14.22 3.93
C TYR A 225 -7.78 12.68 3.90
N VAL A 226 -7.84 12.07 2.71
CA VAL A 226 -7.83 10.61 2.55
C VAL A 226 -6.51 10.02 3.05
N GLU A 227 -5.38 10.67 2.78
CA GLU A 227 -4.08 10.23 3.28
C GLU A 227 -3.98 10.39 4.80
N LEU A 228 -4.18 11.61 5.32
CA LEU A 228 -3.99 11.94 6.74
C LEU A 228 -4.76 11.00 7.65
N PHE A 229 -6.03 10.73 7.33
CA PHE A 229 -6.89 9.89 8.15
C PHE A 229 -6.91 8.40 7.75
N ALA A 230 -6.00 7.95 6.88
CA ALA A 230 -5.94 6.56 6.43
C ALA A 230 -5.88 5.55 7.59
N VAL A 231 -5.07 5.80 8.62
CA VAL A 231 -4.96 4.91 9.79
C VAL A 231 -6.28 4.74 10.54
N LEU A 232 -7.18 5.72 10.51
CA LEU A 232 -8.49 5.61 11.16
C LEU A 232 -9.43 4.63 10.44
N ALA A 233 -9.21 4.39 9.15
CA ALA A 233 -9.96 3.37 8.41
C ALA A 233 -9.71 1.97 8.97
N LEU A 234 -8.54 1.70 9.57
CA LEU A 234 -8.18 0.42 10.17
C LEU A 234 -9.19 -0.03 11.23
N PHE A 235 -9.69 0.90 12.03
CA PHE A 235 -10.62 0.62 13.13
C PHE A 235 -12.09 0.59 12.67
N ARG A 236 -12.34 0.81 11.38
CA ARG A 236 -13.67 0.92 10.78
C ARG A 236 -13.72 0.04 9.54
N HIS A 237 -13.79 -1.27 9.71
CA HIS A 237 -13.75 -2.24 8.60
C HIS A 237 -14.69 -1.95 7.42
N PRO A 238 -15.92 -1.41 7.60
CA PRO A 238 -16.75 -1.00 6.46
C PRO A 238 -16.10 0.06 5.55
N LEU A 239 -15.16 0.85 6.06
CA LEU A 239 -14.40 1.84 5.30
C LEU A 239 -13.28 1.23 4.47
N HIS A 240 -12.78 0.03 4.74
CA HIS A 240 -11.58 -0.49 4.07
C HIS A 240 -11.70 -0.43 2.54
N ARG A 241 -12.84 -0.87 1.98
CA ARG A 241 -13.08 -0.83 0.53
C ARG A 241 -13.03 0.60 0.00
N TRP A 242 -13.84 1.46 0.58
CA TRP A 242 -14.04 2.84 0.12
C TRP A 242 -12.78 3.69 0.29
N TRP A 243 -12.06 3.49 1.40
CA TRP A 243 -10.79 4.14 1.64
C TRP A 243 -9.69 3.63 0.71
N GLY A 244 -9.65 2.32 0.45
CA GLY A 244 -8.78 1.72 -0.56
C GLY A 244 -9.04 2.29 -1.96
N LEU A 245 -10.30 2.42 -2.36
CA LEU A 245 -10.69 3.05 -3.62
C LEU A 245 -10.31 4.54 -3.66
N GLY A 246 -10.48 5.28 -2.56
CA GLY A 246 -10.03 6.67 -2.45
C GLY A 246 -8.52 6.82 -2.64
N LEU A 247 -7.73 5.95 -2.01
CA LEU A 247 -6.27 5.91 -2.18
C LEU A 247 -5.86 5.49 -3.60
N ILE A 248 -6.59 4.56 -4.23
CA ILE A 248 -6.37 4.22 -5.65
C ILE A 248 -6.68 5.43 -6.54
N GLY A 249 -7.80 6.11 -6.29
CA GLY A 249 -8.18 7.33 -7.00
C GLY A 249 -7.13 8.43 -6.88
N LEU A 250 -6.50 8.58 -5.72
CA LEU A 250 -5.38 9.49 -5.51
C LEU A 250 -4.19 9.14 -6.42
N HIS A 251 -3.79 7.87 -6.51
CA HIS A 251 -2.69 7.44 -7.39
C HIS A 251 -2.99 7.64 -8.86
N LEU A 252 -4.22 7.31 -9.29
CA LEU A 252 -4.66 7.57 -10.66
C LEU A 252 -4.70 9.08 -10.95
N GLY A 253 -5.19 9.89 -10.01
CA GLY A 253 -5.17 11.34 -10.11
C GLY A 253 -3.75 11.90 -10.24
N SER A 254 -2.81 11.42 -9.43
CA SER A 254 -1.40 11.80 -9.50
C SER A 254 -0.79 11.49 -10.86
N GLU A 255 -1.12 10.33 -11.46
CA GLU A 255 -0.67 10.02 -12.82
C GLU A 255 -1.27 10.99 -13.84
N LEU A 256 -2.57 11.22 -13.80
CA LEU A 256 -3.27 12.04 -14.81
C LEU A 256 -2.96 13.55 -14.68
N ILE A 257 -2.54 14.00 -13.50
CA ILE A 257 -2.28 15.41 -13.19
C ILE A 257 -0.78 15.73 -13.21
N LEU A 258 0.06 14.86 -12.64
CA LEU A 258 1.49 15.09 -12.43
C LEU A 258 2.39 14.14 -13.26
N SER A 259 1.81 13.19 -14.00
CA SER A 259 2.54 12.17 -14.77
C SER A 259 3.48 11.33 -13.88
N VAL A 260 3.01 11.03 -12.65
CA VAL A 260 3.73 10.18 -11.68
C VAL A 260 2.94 8.91 -11.38
N GLY A 261 3.45 7.79 -11.88
CA GLY A 261 2.76 6.51 -11.85
C GLY A 261 3.03 5.70 -10.59
N PHE A 262 1.96 5.16 -10.01
CA PHE A 262 2.00 4.31 -8.80
C PHE A 262 1.24 2.99 -8.98
N SER A 263 1.30 2.39 -10.17
CA SER A 263 0.60 1.14 -10.52
C SER A 263 0.79 0.02 -9.51
N LYS A 264 2.02 -0.16 -9.00
CA LYS A 264 2.32 -1.14 -7.95
C LYS A 264 1.52 -0.86 -6.66
N ASN A 265 1.41 0.39 -6.23
CA ASN A 265 0.67 0.71 -5.01
C ASN A 265 -0.84 0.57 -5.21
N ILE A 266 -1.35 0.83 -6.42
CA ILE A 266 -2.76 0.57 -6.77
C ILE A 266 -3.10 -0.91 -6.57
N LEU A 267 -2.28 -1.83 -7.09
CA LEU A 267 -2.51 -3.27 -6.90
C LEU A 267 -2.41 -3.67 -5.42
N LEU A 268 -1.44 -3.14 -4.68
CA LEU A 268 -1.29 -3.40 -3.25
C LEU A 268 -2.53 -2.99 -2.45
N LEU A 269 -3.07 -1.79 -2.74
CA LEU A 269 -4.31 -1.29 -2.16
C LEU A 269 -5.52 -2.16 -2.55
N GLY A 270 -5.56 -2.61 -3.80
CA GLY A 270 -6.56 -3.56 -4.29
C GLY A 270 -6.59 -4.83 -3.44
N ILE A 271 -5.43 -5.46 -3.26
CA ILE A 271 -5.26 -6.70 -2.52
C ILE A 271 -5.61 -6.52 -1.03
N LEU A 272 -5.05 -5.48 -0.39
CA LEU A 272 -5.12 -5.34 1.06
C LEU A 272 -6.38 -4.62 1.55
N LEU A 273 -6.87 -3.60 0.84
CA LEU A 273 -7.98 -2.78 1.31
C LEU A 273 -9.27 -3.04 0.54
N VAL A 274 -9.25 -3.01 -0.79
CA VAL A 274 -10.45 -3.21 -1.62
C VAL A 274 -11.00 -4.62 -1.48
N SER A 275 -10.13 -5.63 -1.49
CA SER A 275 -10.43 -7.04 -1.27
C SER A 275 -10.22 -7.49 0.18
N SER A 276 -10.23 -6.55 1.14
CA SER A 276 -9.97 -6.84 2.56
C SER A 276 -10.91 -7.93 3.11
N PRO A 277 -10.38 -9.01 3.72
CA PRO A 277 -11.18 -10.11 4.25
C PRO A 277 -12.00 -9.74 5.50
N PHE A 278 -11.74 -8.57 6.08
CA PHE A 278 -12.42 -8.05 7.27
C PHE A 278 -13.69 -7.25 6.97
N GLN A 279 -14.01 -7.03 5.69
CA GLN A 279 -15.18 -6.24 5.29
C GLN A 279 -16.50 -6.94 5.67
N PRO A 280 -17.55 -6.17 6.01
CA PRO A 280 -18.89 -6.71 6.10
C PRO A 280 -19.38 -7.16 4.71
N ALA A 281 -20.30 -8.12 4.66
CA ALA A 281 -20.87 -8.63 3.40
C ALA A 281 -21.64 -7.53 2.63
N THR A 282 -22.25 -6.60 3.36
CA THR A 282 -22.98 -5.46 2.80
C THR A 282 -22.43 -4.16 3.39
N SER A 283 -22.28 -3.15 2.55
CA SER A 283 -21.92 -1.79 2.97
C SER A 283 -22.88 -0.79 2.32
N ASP A 284 -23.71 -0.13 3.13
CA ASP A 284 -24.52 0.99 2.68
C ASP A 284 -23.67 2.27 2.62
N VAL A 285 -23.81 3.03 1.53
CA VAL A 285 -23.10 4.30 1.31
C VAL A 285 -23.42 5.29 2.43
N LYS A 286 -24.66 5.37 2.90
CA LYS A 286 -25.00 6.28 4.02
C LYS A 286 -24.32 5.84 5.32
N GLY A 287 -24.21 4.54 5.54
CA GLY A 287 -23.42 3.96 6.64
C GLY A 287 -21.94 4.34 6.56
N VAL A 288 -21.35 4.30 5.36
CA VAL A 288 -19.96 4.70 5.12
C VAL A 288 -19.73 6.18 5.40
N LEU A 289 -20.62 7.07 4.92
CA LEU A 289 -20.53 8.51 5.17
C LEU A 289 -20.52 8.85 6.67
N ARG A 290 -21.34 8.15 7.46
CA ARG A 290 -21.38 8.29 8.94
C ARG A 290 -20.10 7.85 9.64
N LEU A 291 -19.31 6.99 8.99
CA LEU A 291 -18.05 6.48 9.54
C LEU A 291 -16.84 7.34 9.15
N LEU A 292 -16.99 8.29 8.23
CA LEU A 292 -15.89 9.16 7.80
C LEU A 292 -15.32 9.98 8.97
N PRO A 293 -13.99 10.00 9.16
CA PRO A 293 -13.32 10.86 10.15
C PRO A 293 -13.70 12.34 10.00
N GLY A 294 -14.20 12.98 11.06
CA GLY A 294 -14.66 14.38 11.01
C GLY A 294 -15.99 14.55 10.28
N ALA A 295 -16.06 14.24 8.97
CA ALA A 295 -17.27 14.41 8.15
C ALA A 295 -18.47 13.60 8.65
N GLY A 296 -18.25 12.44 9.29
CA GLY A 296 -19.30 11.62 9.88
C GLY A 296 -20.05 12.32 11.02
N LEU A 297 -19.48 13.36 11.64
CA LEU A 297 -20.16 14.16 12.67
C LEU A 297 -21.35 14.95 12.11
N LEU A 298 -21.36 15.24 10.81
CA LEU A 298 -22.45 15.94 10.13
C LEU A 298 -23.67 15.04 9.87
N TYR A 299 -23.52 13.72 10.04
CA TYR A 299 -24.58 12.76 9.82
C TYR A 299 -25.07 12.21 11.17
N PRO A 300 -26.28 12.60 11.63
CA PRO A 300 -26.80 12.10 12.89
C PRO A 300 -26.88 10.57 12.87
N ARG A 301 -26.41 9.95 13.96
CA ARG A 301 -26.56 8.51 14.17
C ARG A 301 -28.06 8.25 14.34
N GLY A 302 -28.70 7.77 13.28
CA GLY A 302 -30.06 7.24 13.38
C GLY A 302 -30.10 6.22 14.52
N ARG A 303 -31.21 6.19 15.28
CA ARG A 303 -31.39 5.20 16.34
C ARG A 303 -31.05 3.81 15.76
N PRO A 304 -30.23 3.00 16.44
CA PRO A 304 -29.94 1.65 15.97
C PRO A 304 -31.28 0.97 15.70
N ALA A 305 -31.47 0.45 14.48
CA ALA A 305 -32.64 -0.35 14.17
C ALA A 305 -32.71 -1.43 15.25
N THR A 306 -33.79 -1.41 16.04
CA THR A 306 -34.03 -2.44 17.04
C THR A 306 -33.97 -3.78 16.31
N SER A 307 -33.22 -4.73 16.87
CA SER A 307 -32.88 -6.03 16.30
C SER A 307 -34.08 -6.96 16.04
N ALA A 308 -35.30 -6.43 15.97
CA ALA A 308 -36.56 -7.14 15.81
C ALA A 308 -36.99 -7.33 14.33
N GLN A 309 -36.17 -6.93 13.34
CA GLN A 309 -36.54 -7.00 11.91
C GLN A 309 -35.58 -7.82 11.04
N LEU A 310 -34.77 -8.72 11.62
CA LEU A 310 -33.88 -9.63 10.87
C LEU A 310 -34.09 -11.11 11.25
N THR A 311 -35.33 -11.50 11.49
CA THR A 311 -35.77 -12.91 11.47
C THR A 311 -36.38 -13.24 10.13
#